data_AF-A0A937FY08-F1
#
_entry.id   AF-A0A937FY08-F1
#
_cell.length_a   1.000
_cell.length_b   1.000
_cell.length_c   1.000
_cell.angle_alpha   90.00
_cell.angle_beta   90.00
_cell.angle_gamma   90.00
#
_symmetry.space_group_name_H-M   'P 1'
#
loop_
_entity.id
_entity.type
_entity.pdbx_description
1 polymer ?
#
loop_
_entity_poly.entity_id
_entity_poly.type
_entity_poly.pdbx_seq_one_letter_code
_entity_poly.pdbx_strand_id
1 'polypeptide(L)'
;MRNIFILLVLGCFQLAHGQTTPYFVFPDNFAWNVIEEGDTLEFDLKIHPGNSKDYLYSIYGDRGLSLRFDSLGSFFWSPSYDLVDRVREKEEFSVIFEAVSKDGKKIRKEVPFTVLHKNRPPVVDELPVFYVKQYSANEFNLNQLNQIRDLDEDPIVFKPILSAMPEGADLTELGIFTWKPSRNQFRALRREPLKVSFIVQDQPEKSEVTGTLVIAPTQLDLPPEITMVPNDTLLTIDEDEVLNLNFYVSDPNGDDNIKDVGFVSNDMRVSKTSLKRNTATQWEFTWIPGYDFVGEAESSSLVELIFYVIDESNKRSERALNVKIMDTENLEQKDQRLYSKYRSMLVQTMDLIDQLDENQKRLNKQLRQAKKGKRKRSILNASLGAITGVSPVFMENDSKDYVTGVGGTAVMTLGTLEATEVLGRSKDDIMEKLKLNIDIRNQLQAEGDQFARQYALKSQRRDKNFYVDIDKLKAQLNNKKMILLELDAGWENPNKSTDKNIRKKFPDFNNEGFEE
;
A
#
# COMPACT_ATOMS: atom_id res chain seq x y z
N MET A 1 -82.11 4.72 136.96
CA MET A 1 -80.87 5.39 137.42
C MET A 1 -79.95 5.61 136.22
N ARG A 2 -79.42 6.82 136.10
CA ARG A 2 -78.23 7.24 135.32
C ARG A 2 -78.30 7.26 133.78
N ASN A 3 -78.50 8.50 133.33
CA ASN A 3 -77.65 9.26 132.41
C ASN A 3 -77.54 8.79 130.96
N ILE A 4 -78.39 9.42 130.15
CA ILE A 4 -78.18 9.76 128.75
C ILE A 4 -76.85 10.53 128.61
N PHE A 5 -75.94 10.01 127.79
CA PHE A 5 -74.84 10.76 127.19
C PHE A 5 -74.86 10.43 125.69
N ILE A 6 -75.40 11.36 124.91
CA ILE A 6 -75.36 11.34 123.44
C ILE A 6 -73.98 11.89 123.06
N LEU A 7 -73.09 11.03 122.57
CA LEU A 7 -71.82 11.42 121.99
C LEU A 7 -71.97 11.42 120.46
N LEU A 8 -72.09 12.62 119.90
CA LEU A 8 -72.23 12.87 118.46
C LEU A 8 -70.83 12.91 117.85
N VAL A 9 -70.39 11.80 117.24
CA VAL A 9 -69.11 11.72 116.51
C VAL A 9 -69.35 12.17 115.07
N LEU A 10 -69.02 13.44 114.79
CA LEU A 10 -68.86 13.97 113.44
C LEU A 10 -67.59 13.37 112.83
N GLY A 11 -67.74 12.29 112.07
CA GLY A 11 -66.69 11.74 111.22
C GLY A 11 -66.55 12.57 109.95
N CYS A 12 -65.57 13.49 109.93
CA CYS A 12 -65.08 14.10 108.69
C CYS A 12 -64.43 13.02 107.81
N PHE A 13 -65.15 12.52 106.81
CA PHE A 13 -64.54 11.83 105.67
C PHE A 13 -63.79 12.86 104.84
N GLN A 14 -62.47 12.97 105.03
CA GLN A 14 -61.62 13.59 104.02
C GLN A 14 -61.45 12.61 102.86
N LEU A 15 -62.09 12.92 101.74
CA LEU A 15 -61.79 12.33 100.44
C LEU A 15 -60.36 12.72 100.06
N ALA A 16 -59.41 11.82 100.34
CA ALA A 16 -58.08 11.89 99.77
C ALA A 16 -58.18 11.71 98.25
N HIS A 17 -58.30 12.84 97.53
CA HIS A 17 -58.02 12.87 96.10
C HIS A 17 -56.54 12.62 95.95
N GLY A 18 -56.16 11.39 95.57
CA GLY A 18 -54.80 11.11 95.12
C GLY A 18 -54.48 12.07 93.98
N GLN A 19 -53.57 13.02 94.22
CA GLN A 19 -53.02 13.85 93.16
C GLN A 19 -52.14 12.94 92.30
N THR A 20 -52.71 12.32 91.28
CA THR A 20 -51.95 11.69 90.21
C THR A 20 -51.10 12.76 89.53
N THR A 21 -49.79 12.59 89.63
CA THR A 21 -48.82 13.52 89.04
C THR A 21 -48.98 13.53 87.52
N PRO A 22 -49.05 14.72 86.89
CA PRO A 22 -49.24 14.82 85.44
C PRO A 22 -48.05 14.24 84.67
N TYR A 23 -48.33 13.44 83.64
CA TYR A 23 -47.37 12.78 82.77
C TYR A 23 -47.71 12.97 81.28
N PHE A 24 -46.70 12.84 80.42
CA PHE A 24 -46.84 12.94 78.97
C PHE A 24 -47.41 11.66 78.35
N VAL A 25 -48.31 11.80 77.39
CA VAL A 25 -48.85 10.73 76.55
C VAL A 25 -48.25 10.89 75.16
N PHE A 26 -47.34 9.97 74.82
CA PHE A 26 -46.71 9.86 73.51
C PHE A 26 -47.51 8.93 72.59
N PRO A 27 -47.21 8.87 71.28
CA PRO A 27 -47.85 7.92 70.37
C PRO A 27 -47.69 6.47 70.84
N ASP A 28 -48.75 5.66 70.72
CA ASP A 28 -48.76 4.24 71.13
C ASP A 28 -48.26 3.30 70.01
N ASN A 29 -47.87 3.84 68.86
CA ASN A 29 -47.39 3.04 67.73
C ASN A 29 -46.04 2.39 68.04
N PHE A 30 -45.86 1.13 67.64
CA PHE A 30 -44.57 0.46 67.78
C PHE A 30 -43.49 1.22 67.00
N ALA A 31 -42.34 1.47 67.65
CA ALA A 31 -41.20 2.19 67.07
C ALA A 31 -41.51 3.62 66.54
N TRP A 32 -42.47 4.33 67.15
CA TRP A 32 -42.80 5.72 66.78
C TRP A 32 -41.63 6.70 66.90
N ASN A 33 -40.60 6.34 67.65
CA ASN A 33 -39.37 7.11 67.88
C ASN A 33 -38.20 6.67 66.98
N VAL A 34 -38.45 5.79 66.01
CA VAL A 34 -37.47 5.37 64.99
C VAL A 34 -37.86 5.98 63.65
N ILE A 35 -36.93 6.68 63.00
CA ILE A 35 -37.17 7.39 61.73
C ILE A 35 -35.97 7.24 60.79
N GLU A 36 -36.21 7.15 59.48
CA GLU A 36 -35.14 7.22 58.48
C GLU A 36 -34.82 8.67 58.12
N GLU A 37 -33.60 8.92 57.68
CA GLU A 37 -33.24 10.25 57.14
C GLU A 37 -34.15 10.66 55.98
N GLY A 38 -34.54 11.95 55.95
CA GLY A 38 -35.44 12.52 54.94
C GLY A 38 -36.92 12.22 55.15
N ASP A 39 -37.29 11.24 56.00
CA ASP A 39 -38.69 10.99 56.35
C ASP A 39 -39.20 12.06 57.34
N THR A 40 -40.52 12.13 57.53
CA THR A 40 -41.15 13.12 58.42
C THR A 40 -41.86 12.46 59.60
N LEU A 41 -41.52 12.87 60.81
CA LEU A 41 -42.21 12.50 62.05
C LEU A 41 -43.07 13.67 62.53
N GLU A 42 -44.38 13.42 62.68
CA GLU A 42 -45.35 14.38 63.20
C GLU A 42 -46.23 13.74 64.27
N PHE A 43 -46.38 14.38 65.43
CA PHE A 43 -47.33 13.96 66.46
C PHE A 43 -47.72 15.10 67.42
N ASP A 44 -48.88 14.95 68.06
CA ASP A 44 -49.36 15.86 69.10
C ASP A 44 -49.17 15.28 70.51
N LEU A 45 -48.51 16.04 71.38
CA LEU A 45 -48.24 15.65 72.76
C LEU A 45 -49.40 16.02 73.70
N LYS A 46 -49.86 15.06 74.49
CA LYS A 46 -50.95 15.28 75.48
C LYS A 46 -50.45 15.04 76.90
N ILE A 47 -51.08 15.69 77.89
CA ILE A 47 -50.73 15.53 79.32
C ILE A 47 -51.93 14.96 80.07
N HIS A 48 -51.68 14.00 80.97
CA HIS A 48 -52.71 13.38 81.82
C HIS A 48 -52.26 13.27 83.28
N PRO A 49 -53.13 13.52 84.29
CA PRO A 49 -54.48 14.09 84.17
C PRO A 49 -54.43 15.61 83.96
N GLY A 50 -55.29 16.13 83.07
CA GLY A 50 -55.39 17.57 82.82
C GLY A 50 -55.81 17.89 81.38
N ASN A 51 -56.08 19.16 81.11
CA ASN A 51 -56.27 19.67 79.75
C ASN A 51 -54.92 20.16 79.22
N SER A 52 -54.48 19.64 78.07
CA SER A 52 -53.23 20.05 77.42
C SER A 52 -53.11 21.57 77.21
N LYS A 53 -54.24 22.29 77.12
CA LYS A 53 -54.29 23.75 76.97
C LYS A 53 -53.86 24.55 78.20
N ASP A 54 -53.68 23.91 79.35
CA ASP A 54 -53.22 24.56 80.59
C ASP A 54 -51.70 24.51 80.77
N TYR A 55 -50.99 23.94 79.79
CA TYR A 55 -49.55 23.80 79.77
C TYR A 55 -48.95 24.50 78.55
N LEU A 56 -47.79 25.13 78.76
CA LEU A 56 -46.93 25.61 77.69
C LEU A 56 -45.83 24.57 77.44
N TYR A 57 -45.69 24.17 76.19
CA TYR A 57 -44.78 23.12 75.77
C TYR A 57 -43.46 23.70 75.24
N SER A 58 -42.35 23.06 75.58
CA SER A 58 -41.02 23.38 75.06
C SER A 58 -40.17 22.12 74.92
N ILE A 59 -39.15 22.19 74.06
CA ILE A 59 -38.15 21.12 73.89
C ILE A 59 -36.75 21.64 74.19
N TYR A 60 -35.92 20.75 74.71
CA TYR A 60 -34.50 20.95 74.92
C TYR A 60 -33.73 19.78 74.30
N GLY A 61 -32.54 20.05 73.77
CA GLY A 61 -31.73 19.04 73.08
C GLY A 61 -31.72 19.14 71.55
N ASP A 62 -32.29 20.21 70.99
CA ASP A 62 -32.23 20.56 69.56
C ASP A 62 -30.82 21.01 69.13
N ARG A 63 -29.81 20.14 69.25
CA ARG A 63 -28.41 20.43 68.93
C ARG A 63 -28.17 20.59 67.42
N GLY A 64 -28.90 21.50 66.77
CA GLY A 64 -28.88 21.69 65.31
C GLY A 64 -29.74 20.68 64.54
N LEU A 65 -30.67 20.00 65.22
CA LEU A 65 -31.51 18.94 64.64
C LEU A 65 -32.73 19.47 63.87
N SER A 66 -32.90 20.80 63.84
CA SER A 66 -34.02 21.49 63.18
C SER A 66 -35.39 20.99 63.65
N LEU A 67 -35.49 20.59 64.91
CA LEU A 67 -36.73 20.11 65.52
C LEU A 67 -37.73 21.26 65.64
N ARG A 68 -38.96 21.05 65.19
CA ARG A 68 -40.04 22.04 65.33
C ARG A 68 -41.04 21.54 66.36
N PHE A 69 -41.25 22.32 67.41
CA PHE A 69 -42.25 22.01 68.43
C PHE A 69 -43.01 23.28 68.80
N ASP A 70 -44.30 23.30 68.51
CA ASP A 70 -45.15 24.44 68.84
C ASP A 70 -45.55 24.41 70.32
N SER A 71 -45.80 25.59 70.87
CA SER A 71 -46.32 25.86 72.21
C SER A 71 -47.65 25.16 72.54
N LEU A 72 -48.36 24.67 71.51
CA LEU A 72 -49.61 23.89 71.61
C LEU A 72 -49.38 22.37 71.72
N GLY A 73 -48.12 21.91 71.60
CA GLY A 73 -47.76 20.50 71.74
C GLY A 73 -47.62 19.72 70.43
N SER A 74 -47.67 20.39 69.26
CA SER A 74 -47.45 19.74 67.96
C SER A 74 -45.96 19.66 67.65
N PHE A 75 -45.47 18.44 67.43
CA PHE A 75 -44.09 18.13 67.10
C PHE A 75 -43.95 17.77 65.63
N PHE A 76 -42.94 18.32 64.98
CA PHE A 76 -42.58 18.04 63.60
C PHE A 76 -41.06 17.94 63.48
N TRP A 77 -40.60 16.87 62.85
CA TRP A 77 -39.19 16.66 62.57
C TRP A 77 -38.98 15.96 61.23
N SER A 78 -38.01 16.44 60.47
CA SER A 78 -37.49 15.74 59.29
C SER A 78 -35.96 15.73 59.43
N PRO A 79 -35.35 14.58 59.79
CA PRO A 79 -33.90 14.47 59.89
C PRO A 79 -33.25 14.71 58.53
N SER A 80 -32.16 15.48 58.49
CA SER A 80 -31.35 15.64 57.27
C SER A 80 -30.63 14.34 56.92
N TYR A 81 -30.31 14.13 55.64
CA TYR A 81 -29.48 13.02 55.15
C TYR A 81 -28.02 13.04 55.62
N ASP A 82 -27.59 14.13 56.26
CA ASP A 82 -26.22 14.27 56.78
C ASP A 82 -26.17 14.02 58.31
N LEU A 83 -27.23 13.44 58.89
CA LEU A 83 -27.38 13.33 60.34
C LEU A 83 -26.78 12.02 60.89
N VAL A 84 -26.85 10.94 60.13
CA VAL A 84 -26.34 9.61 60.46
C VAL A 84 -25.25 9.25 59.47
N ASP A 85 -24.07 8.95 60.01
CA ASP A 85 -22.95 8.44 59.22
C ASP A 85 -23.29 7.04 58.67
N ARG A 86 -23.05 6.83 57.36
CA ARG A 86 -23.18 5.53 56.68
C ARG A 86 -22.52 4.37 57.43
N VAL A 87 -21.40 4.60 58.12
CA VAL A 87 -20.67 3.54 58.84
C VAL A 87 -21.42 3.07 60.09
N ARG A 88 -22.22 3.96 60.68
CA ARG A 88 -22.93 3.69 61.93
C ARG A 88 -24.32 3.08 61.68
N GLU A 89 -24.91 3.32 60.50
CA GLU A 89 -26.26 2.94 60.05
C GLU A 89 -27.41 3.50 60.91
N LYS A 90 -27.16 3.84 62.18
CA LYS A 90 -28.09 4.45 63.11
C LYS A 90 -27.40 5.36 64.13
N GLU A 91 -28.10 6.41 64.54
CA GLU A 91 -27.67 7.30 65.64
C GLU A 91 -28.84 7.62 66.57
N GLU A 92 -28.54 7.77 67.87
CA GLU A 92 -29.55 8.04 68.89
C GLU A 92 -29.45 9.49 69.39
N PHE A 93 -30.56 10.22 69.30
CA PHE A 93 -30.68 11.60 69.75
C PHE A 93 -31.66 11.68 70.92
N SER A 94 -31.20 12.16 72.07
CA SER A 94 -32.06 12.34 73.24
C SER A 94 -32.66 13.74 73.26
N VAL A 95 -33.98 13.82 73.19
CA VAL A 95 -34.75 15.08 73.24
C VAL A 95 -35.55 15.13 74.53
N ILE A 96 -35.46 16.25 75.24
CA ILE A 96 -36.17 16.46 76.51
C ILE A 96 -37.38 17.34 76.25
N PHE A 97 -38.57 16.76 76.40
CA PHE A 97 -39.84 17.48 76.36
C PHE A 97 -40.12 18.07 77.74
N GLU A 98 -40.34 19.38 77.81
CA GLU A 98 -40.78 20.10 79.01
C GLU A 98 -42.19 20.67 78.80
N ALA A 99 -43.01 20.58 79.84
CA ALA A 99 -44.30 21.27 79.90
C ALA A 99 -44.41 22.03 81.21
N VAL A 100 -44.76 23.31 81.12
CA VAL A 100 -44.91 24.21 82.27
C VAL A 100 -46.38 24.59 82.42
N SER A 101 -46.96 24.25 83.56
CA SER A 101 -48.33 24.64 83.90
C SER A 101 -48.42 26.15 84.19
N LYS A 102 -49.61 26.74 84.09
CA LYS A 102 -49.90 28.12 84.54
C LYS A 102 -49.46 28.39 85.99
N ASP A 103 -49.46 27.36 86.84
CA ASP A 103 -49.03 27.43 88.24
C ASP A 103 -47.50 27.30 88.42
N GLY A 104 -46.72 27.26 87.33
CA GLY A 104 -45.26 27.15 87.34
C GLY A 104 -44.71 25.74 87.58
N LYS A 105 -45.57 24.72 87.73
CA LYS A 105 -45.15 23.31 87.84
C LYS A 105 -44.58 22.82 86.51
N LYS A 106 -43.41 22.18 86.56
CA LYS A 106 -42.70 21.65 85.39
C LYS A 106 -42.75 20.13 85.34
N ILE A 107 -42.99 19.58 84.15
CA ILE A 107 -42.91 18.15 83.84
C ILE A 107 -41.84 18.00 82.77
N ARG A 108 -40.93 17.03 82.92
CA ARG A 108 -39.88 16.74 81.95
C ARG A 108 -39.86 15.26 81.61
N LYS A 109 -39.68 14.94 80.34
CA LYS A 109 -39.43 13.58 79.88
C LYS A 109 -38.40 13.57 78.77
N GLU A 110 -37.37 12.77 78.96
CA GLU A 110 -36.38 12.47 77.93
C GLU A 110 -36.88 11.31 77.06
N VAL A 111 -36.78 11.50 75.75
CA VAL A 111 -37.16 10.53 74.72
C VAL A 111 -35.95 10.32 73.81
N PRO A 112 -35.44 9.09 73.68
CA PRO A 112 -34.45 8.76 72.67
C PRO A 112 -35.14 8.57 71.32
N PHE A 113 -34.70 9.30 70.31
CA PHE A 113 -35.03 9.08 68.92
C PHE A 113 -33.90 8.34 68.24
N THR A 114 -34.21 7.28 67.50
CA THR A 114 -33.22 6.55 66.69
C THR A 114 -33.42 6.96 65.23
N VAL A 115 -32.40 7.58 64.64
CA VAL A 115 -32.40 7.89 63.20
C VAL A 115 -31.63 6.80 62.47
N LEU A 116 -32.19 6.27 61.40
CA LEU A 116 -31.57 5.30 60.52
C LEU A 116 -31.06 6.00 59.26
N HIS A 117 -29.85 5.64 58.82
CA HIS A 117 -29.30 6.15 57.57
C HIS A 117 -30.13 5.69 56.38
N LYS A 118 -30.32 6.59 55.39
CA LYS A 118 -31.06 6.30 54.17
C LYS A 118 -30.26 6.70 52.93
N ASN A 119 -29.83 5.71 52.17
CA ASN A 119 -29.04 5.91 50.95
C ASN A 119 -29.81 6.69 49.88
N ARG A 120 -29.12 7.61 49.21
CA ARG A 120 -29.63 8.41 48.10
C ARG A 120 -29.11 7.82 46.78
N PRO A 121 -29.95 7.72 45.74
CA PRO A 121 -29.48 7.26 44.44
C PRO A 121 -28.48 8.26 43.83
N PRO A 122 -27.58 7.79 42.96
CA PRO A 122 -26.60 8.66 42.31
C PRO A 122 -27.29 9.66 41.39
N VAL A 123 -26.73 10.86 41.28
CA VAL A 123 -27.27 11.94 40.45
C VAL A 123 -26.45 12.08 39.17
N VAL A 124 -27.15 12.13 38.03
CA VAL A 124 -26.56 12.40 36.71
C VAL A 124 -27.07 13.74 36.21
N ASP A 125 -26.22 14.76 36.26
CA ASP A 125 -26.45 16.07 35.66
C ASP A 125 -26.27 16.00 34.12
N GLU A 126 -26.60 17.09 33.41
CA GLU A 126 -26.44 17.15 31.95
C GLU A 126 -24.97 16.97 31.52
N LEU A 127 -24.72 15.93 30.72
CA LEU A 127 -23.38 15.59 30.24
C LEU A 127 -23.00 16.44 29.02
N PRO A 128 -21.71 16.82 28.89
CA PRO A 128 -21.26 17.52 27.70
C PRO A 128 -21.31 16.61 26.47
N VAL A 129 -21.45 17.22 25.30
CA VAL A 129 -21.49 16.50 24.03
C VAL A 129 -20.14 15.83 23.75
N PHE A 130 -20.17 14.53 23.46
CA PHE A 130 -19.00 13.76 23.07
C PHE A 130 -18.76 13.89 21.56
N TYR A 131 -17.68 14.58 21.20
CA TYR A 131 -17.29 14.77 19.80
C TYR A 131 -16.38 13.65 19.30
N VAL A 132 -16.77 13.00 18.20
CA VAL A 132 -16.05 11.85 17.64
C VAL A 132 -15.47 12.12 16.27
N LYS A 133 -14.40 11.41 15.93
CA LYS A 133 -13.73 11.39 14.63
C LYS A 133 -14.02 10.09 13.89
N GLN A 134 -14.10 10.15 12.55
CA GLN A 134 -14.30 8.98 11.72
C GLN A 134 -13.05 8.09 11.72
N TYR A 135 -13.22 6.76 11.76
CA TYR A 135 -12.13 5.77 11.69
C TYR A 135 -11.04 5.87 12.77
N SER A 136 -11.20 6.74 13.76
CA SER A 136 -10.34 6.85 14.93
C SER A 136 -10.99 6.19 16.14
N ALA A 137 -10.19 5.68 17.08
CA ALA A 137 -10.69 5.30 18.39
C ALA A 137 -10.93 6.58 19.20
N ASN A 138 -12.18 6.81 19.62
CA ASN A 138 -12.57 7.94 20.45
C ASN A 138 -12.84 7.44 21.86
N GLU A 139 -12.41 8.21 22.86
CA GLU A 139 -12.57 7.88 24.28
C GLU A 139 -13.23 9.04 25.02
N PHE A 140 -14.12 8.71 25.94
CA PHE A 140 -14.80 9.67 26.81
C PHE A 140 -14.88 9.12 28.24
N ASN A 141 -14.38 9.89 29.20
CA ASN A 141 -14.39 9.50 30.61
C ASN A 141 -15.55 10.17 31.34
N LEU A 142 -16.55 9.36 31.71
CA LEU A 142 -17.75 9.80 32.43
C LEU A 142 -17.48 10.07 33.92
N ASN A 143 -16.45 9.46 34.51
CA ASN A 143 -16.14 9.55 35.93
C ASN A 143 -15.25 10.75 36.29
N GLN A 144 -14.59 11.36 35.31
CA GLN A 144 -13.85 12.62 35.50
C GLN A 144 -14.76 13.85 35.56
N LEU A 145 -16.04 13.66 35.26
CA LEU A 145 -17.05 14.70 35.22
C LEU A 145 -17.74 14.80 36.58
N ASN A 146 -17.67 15.98 37.22
CA ASN A 146 -18.42 16.29 38.45
C ASN A 146 -19.96 16.25 38.29
N GLN A 147 -20.42 15.95 37.06
CA GLN A 147 -21.80 15.78 36.66
C GLN A 147 -22.39 14.45 37.13
N ILE A 148 -21.56 13.45 37.40
CA ILE A 148 -22.01 12.16 37.95
C ILE A 148 -21.47 12.07 39.35
N ARG A 149 -22.35 12.22 40.32
CA ARG A 149 -21.96 12.20 41.73
C ARG A 149 -23.00 11.49 42.57
N ASP A 150 -22.47 10.82 43.57
CA ASP A 150 -23.26 10.30 44.67
C ASP A 150 -23.24 11.32 45.81
N LEU A 151 -24.37 11.54 46.46
CA LEU A 151 -24.47 12.52 47.55
C LEU A 151 -23.98 11.95 48.89
N ASP A 152 -23.93 10.62 49.02
CA ASP A 152 -23.45 9.88 50.19
C ASP A 152 -21.97 9.45 50.05
N GLU A 153 -21.31 9.92 48.98
CA GLU A 153 -19.91 9.62 48.63
C GLU A 153 -19.63 8.12 48.46
N ASP A 154 -20.62 7.40 47.93
CA ASP A 154 -20.49 5.98 47.62
C ASP A 154 -19.80 5.72 46.27
N PRO A 155 -19.02 4.62 46.13
CA PRO A 155 -18.43 4.23 44.86
C PRO A 155 -19.50 3.97 43.80
N ILE A 156 -19.27 4.51 42.60
CA ILE A 156 -20.18 4.40 41.47
C ILE A 156 -19.65 3.40 40.43
N VAL A 157 -20.55 2.59 39.89
CA VAL A 157 -20.29 1.63 38.82
C VAL A 157 -21.15 1.96 37.60
N PHE A 158 -20.53 1.92 36.42
CA PHE A 158 -21.19 2.17 35.14
C PHE A 158 -21.59 0.85 34.46
N LYS A 159 -22.82 0.77 33.95
CA LYS A 159 -23.31 -0.39 33.20
C LYS A 159 -23.83 0.00 31.82
N PRO A 160 -23.42 -0.70 30.75
CA PRO A 160 -23.94 -0.45 29.41
C PRO A 160 -25.36 -0.97 29.23
N ILE A 161 -26.21 -0.19 28.55
CA ILE A 161 -27.48 -0.68 28.00
C ILE A 161 -27.18 -1.15 26.57
N LEU A 162 -26.95 -2.45 26.38
CA LEU A 162 -26.48 -3.00 25.10
C LEU A 162 -27.38 -2.65 23.90
N SER A 163 -28.68 -2.49 24.10
CA SER A 163 -29.62 -2.09 23.04
C SER A 163 -29.51 -0.62 22.62
N ALA A 164 -28.97 0.24 23.48
CA ALA A 164 -28.75 1.66 23.23
C ALA A 164 -27.31 1.98 22.79
N MET A 165 -26.40 1.01 22.88
CA MET A 165 -25.00 1.18 22.49
C MET A 165 -24.83 1.05 20.98
N PRO A 166 -24.06 1.95 20.33
CA PRO A 166 -23.73 1.78 18.93
C PRO A 166 -22.80 0.58 18.74
N GLU A 167 -22.90 -0.05 17.56
CA GLU A 167 -22.04 -1.19 17.22
C GLU A 167 -20.55 -0.81 17.29
N GLY A 168 -19.78 -1.66 17.98
CA GLY A 168 -18.34 -1.46 18.22
C GLY A 168 -18.01 -0.46 19.33
N ALA A 169 -18.99 0.03 20.08
CA ALA A 169 -18.73 0.78 21.32
C ALA A 169 -18.62 -0.14 22.53
N ASP A 170 -17.85 0.32 23.51
CA ASP A 170 -17.69 -0.34 24.80
C ASP A 170 -17.75 0.69 25.94
N LEU A 171 -18.28 0.28 27.09
CA LEU A 171 -18.37 1.08 28.30
C LEU A 171 -17.86 0.25 29.47
N THR A 172 -16.75 0.69 30.04
CA THR A 172 -16.15 0.05 31.22
C THR A 172 -16.88 0.42 32.51
N GLU A 173 -16.73 -0.41 33.54
CA GLU A 173 -17.28 -0.18 34.88
C GLU A 173 -16.76 1.11 35.54
N LEU A 174 -15.60 1.61 35.09
CA LEU A 174 -14.99 2.87 35.53
C LEU A 174 -15.56 4.11 34.81
N GLY A 175 -16.49 3.93 33.87
CA GLY A 175 -17.10 5.02 33.11
C GLY A 175 -16.29 5.47 31.89
N ILE A 176 -15.33 4.67 31.41
CA ILE A 176 -14.62 4.95 30.16
C ILE A 176 -15.46 4.39 29.00
N PHE A 177 -16.01 5.28 28.19
CA PHE A 177 -16.70 4.96 26.94
C PHE A 177 -15.70 5.03 25.77
N THR A 178 -15.62 3.96 24.98
CA THR A 178 -14.77 3.92 23.79
C THR A 178 -15.58 3.58 22.54
N TRP A 179 -15.30 4.25 21.43
CA TRP A 179 -15.98 3.97 20.17
C TRP A 179 -15.17 4.35 18.93
N LYS A 180 -15.13 3.43 17.95
CA LYS A 180 -14.57 3.64 16.62
C LYS A 180 -15.68 3.61 15.56
N PRO A 181 -16.27 4.76 15.20
CA PRO A 181 -17.39 4.79 14.26
C PRO A 181 -16.95 4.38 12.86
N SER A 182 -17.74 3.50 12.23
CA SER A 182 -17.64 3.20 10.81
C SER A 182 -18.13 4.38 9.96
N ARG A 183 -17.81 4.38 8.66
CA ARG A 183 -18.27 5.41 7.71
C ARG A 183 -19.79 5.61 7.71
N ASN A 184 -20.56 4.53 7.76
CA ASN A 184 -22.02 4.60 7.75
C ASN A 184 -22.56 5.21 9.05
N GLN A 185 -22.00 4.81 10.19
CA GLN A 185 -22.37 5.37 11.49
C GLN A 185 -22.00 6.85 11.57
N PHE A 186 -20.80 7.23 11.13
CA PHE A 186 -20.36 8.61 11.13
C PHE A 186 -21.21 9.51 10.22
N ARG A 187 -21.59 9.00 9.04
CA ARG A 187 -22.53 9.70 8.14
C ARG A 187 -23.92 9.88 8.77
N ALA A 188 -24.37 8.93 9.59
CA ALA A 188 -25.61 9.08 10.36
C ALA A 188 -25.48 10.16 11.44
N LEU A 189 -24.35 10.21 12.17
CA LEU A 189 -24.07 11.25 13.17
C LEU A 189 -24.10 12.68 12.58
N ARG A 190 -23.63 12.85 11.34
CA ARG A 190 -23.69 14.15 10.64
C ARG A 190 -25.13 14.61 10.36
N ARG A 191 -26.10 13.70 10.32
CA ARG A 191 -27.51 14.03 10.11
C ARG A 191 -28.21 14.33 11.43
N GLU A 192 -27.95 13.51 12.44
CA GLU A 192 -28.55 13.64 13.76
C GLU A 192 -27.57 13.16 14.85
N PRO A 193 -27.39 13.93 15.95
CA PRO A 193 -26.60 13.49 17.09
C PRO A 193 -27.16 12.21 17.71
N LEU A 194 -26.29 11.27 18.06
CA LEU A 194 -26.68 10.01 18.68
C LEU A 194 -26.85 10.21 20.19
N LYS A 195 -27.94 9.69 20.76
CA LYS A 195 -28.17 9.68 22.21
C LYS A 195 -27.99 8.27 22.73
N VAL A 196 -26.99 8.07 23.60
CA VAL A 196 -26.66 6.77 24.20
C VAL A 196 -27.04 6.81 25.67
N SER A 197 -27.94 5.91 26.07
CA SER A 197 -28.32 5.76 27.47
C SER A 197 -27.47 4.69 28.16
N PHE A 198 -27.11 4.93 29.42
CA PHE A 198 -26.35 4.01 30.26
C PHE A 198 -26.86 4.07 31.70
N ILE A 199 -26.53 3.04 32.50
CA ILE A 199 -26.96 2.96 33.90
C ILE A 199 -25.77 3.29 34.80
N VAL A 200 -26.04 4.10 35.82
CA VAL A 200 -25.14 4.47 36.90
C VAL A 200 -25.68 3.83 38.17
N GLN A 201 -24.85 3.07 38.88
CA GLN A 201 -25.23 2.35 40.07
C GLN A 201 -24.29 2.69 41.23
N ASP A 202 -24.85 2.99 42.41
CA ASP A 202 -24.08 3.11 43.65
C ASP A 202 -23.66 1.73 44.19
N GLN A 203 -22.68 1.71 45.10
CA GLN A 203 -22.29 0.52 45.86
C GLN A 203 -22.14 0.90 47.33
N PRO A 204 -22.71 0.12 48.27
CA PRO A 204 -23.22 -1.25 48.09
C PRO A 204 -24.73 -1.39 47.82
N GLU A 205 -25.53 -0.33 47.99
CA GLU A 205 -26.99 -0.38 48.03
C GLU A 205 -27.65 -0.65 46.66
N LYS A 206 -26.90 -0.49 45.57
CA LYS A 206 -27.29 -0.85 44.20
C LYS A 206 -28.44 -0.02 43.63
N SER A 207 -28.66 1.20 44.10
CA SER A 207 -29.61 2.13 43.49
C SER A 207 -29.14 2.50 42.07
N GLU A 208 -30.06 2.50 41.11
CA GLU A 208 -29.74 2.71 39.68
C GLU A 208 -30.40 3.97 39.13
N VAL A 209 -29.63 4.77 38.39
CA VAL A 209 -30.10 5.94 37.64
C VAL A 209 -29.63 5.88 36.20
N THR A 210 -30.48 6.31 35.26
CA THR A 210 -30.15 6.31 33.83
C THR A 210 -29.54 7.65 33.40
N GLY A 211 -28.32 7.61 32.89
CA GLY A 211 -27.66 8.74 32.23
C GLY A 211 -27.85 8.71 30.72
N THR A 212 -27.74 9.89 30.07
CA THR A 212 -27.79 10.00 28.61
C THR A 212 -26.59 10.80 28.10
N LEU A 213 -25.76 10.17 27.27
CA LEU A 213 -24.64 10.79 26.58
C LEU A 213 -25.04 11.18 25.16
N VAL A 214 -24.81 12.45 24.79
CA VAL A 214 -25.03 12.94 23.42
C VAL A 214 -23.72 12.87 22.66
N ILE A 215 -23.71 12.20 21.51
CA ILE A 215 -22.54 12.00 20.65
C ILE A 215 -22.75 12.75 19.33
N ALA A 216 -21.77 13.54 18.92
CA ALA A 216 -21.81 14.36 17.72
C ALA A 216 -20.49 14.26 16.92
N PRO A 217 -20.49 14.57 15.62
CA PRO A 217 -19.24 14.62 14.84
C PRO A 217 -18.37 15.78 15.30
N THR A 218 -17.05 15.60 15.25
CA THR A 218 -16.08 16.66 15.57
C THR A 218 -16.34 17.94 14.79
N GLN A 219 -16.31 19.08 15.51
CA GLN A 219 -16.37 20.42 14.91
C GLN A 219 -14.98 20.96 14.55
N LEU A 220 -13.92 20.30 15.06
CA LEU A 220 -12.56 20.66 14.71
C LEU A 220 -12.26 20.16 13.30
N ASP A 221 -11.87 21.07 12.43
CA ASP A 221 -11.35 20.78 11.11
C ASP A 221 -9.95 20.15 11.26
N LEU A 222 -9.78 18.90 10.85
CA LEU A 222 -8.58 18.08 11.01
C LEU A 222 -8.04 17.73 9.62
N PRO A 223 -6.71 17.66 9.46
CA PRO A 223 -6.14 17.31 8.17
C PRO A 223 -6.49 15.86 7.79
N PRO A 224 -6.55 15.57 6.49
CA PRO A 224 -6.75 14.21 6.00
C PRO A 224 -5.54 13.31 6.31
N GLU A 225 -5.76 12.00 6.27
CA GLU A 225 -4.73 10.98 6.52
C GLU A 225 -4.50 10.15 5.25
N ILE A 226 -3.22 9.82 4.99
CA ILE A 226 -2.79 9.03 3.84
C ILE A 226 -2.06 7.79 4.34
N THR A 227 -2.53 6.62 3.94
CA THR A 227 -1.85 5.35 4.17
C THR A 227 -1.40 4.77 2.83
N MET A 228 -0.11 4.44 2.72
CA MET A 228 0.50 3.87 1.51
C MET A 228 0.86 2.40 1.75
N VAL A 229 0.63 1.56 0.73
CA VAL A 229 0.99 0.14 0.72
C VAL A 229 1.80 -0.14 -0.56
N PRO A 230 3.07 -0.60 -0.45
CA PRO A 230 3.84 -0.82 0.77
C PRO A 230 4.13 0.48 1.56
N ASN A 231 4.38 0.38 2.87
CA ASN A 231 4.59 1.54 3.75
C ASN A 231 6.06 2.02 3.79
N ASP A 232 6.89 1.54 2.87
CA ASP A 232 8.31 1.84 2.83
C ASP A 232 8.56 3.24 2.28
N THR A 233 9.58 3.92 2.81
CA THR A 233 9.97 5.27 2.38
C THR A 233 11.02 5.26 1.26
N LEU A 234 11.65 4.10 1.03
CA LEU A 234 12.64 3.88 -0.02
C LEU A 234 12.33 2.58 -0.73
N LEU A 235 12.06 2.66 -2.04
CA LEU A 235 11.88 1.51 -2.91
C LEU A 235 13.02 1.48 -3.93
N THR A 236 13.52 0.28 -4.23
CA THR A 236 14.52 0.07 -5.29
C THR A 236 13.87 -0.75 -6.39
N ILE A 237 13.92 -0.24 -7.62
CA ILE A 237 13.38 -0.89 -8.81
C ILE A 237 14.40 -0.82 -9.93
N ASP A 238 14.35 -1.77 -10.85
CA ASP A 238 15.14 -1.76 -12.08
C ASP A 238 14.45 -0.91 -13.16
N GLU A 239 15.17 -0.45 -14.19
CA GLU A 239 14.53 0.14 -15.36
C GLU A 239 13.63 -0.88 -16.07
N ASP A 240 12.51 -0.42 -16.62
CA ASP A 240 11.43 -1.24 -17.20
C ASP A 240 10.64 -2.10 -16.18
N GLU A 241 10.92 -1.96 -14.88
CA GLU A 241 10.14 -2.62 -13.83
C GLU A 241 8.89 -1.81 -13.45
N VAL A 242 7.78 -2.50 -13.20
CA VAL A 242 6.52 -1.84 -12.82
C VAL A 242 6.50 -1.53 -11.33
N LEU A 243 6.44 -0.24 -10.98
CA LEU A 243 6.14 0.19 -9.61
C LEU A 243 4.62 0.30 -9.43
N ASN A 244 4.07 -0.48 -8.49
CA ASN A 244 2.66 -0.39 -8.09
C ASN A 244 2.55 -0.03 -6.60
N LEU A 245 1.82 1.06 -6.30
CA LEU A 245 1.53 1.51 -4.95
C LEU A 245 0.03 1.71 -4.77
N ASN A 246 -0.50 1.24 -3.64
CA ASN A 246 -1.90 1.46 -3.28
C ASN A 246 -1.99 2.50 -2.14
N PHE A 247 -2.89 3.45 -2.30
CA PHE A 247 -3.13 4.52 -1.33
C PHE A 247 -4.55 4.43 -0.78
N TYR A 248 -4.66 4.54 0.53
CA TYR A 248 -5.92 4.67 1.27
C TYR A 248 -5.94 6.03 1.93
N VAL A 249 -6.97 6.80 1.61
CA VAL A 249 -7.15 8.17 2.09
C VAL A 249 -8.41 8.23 2.94
N SER A 250 -8.32 8.86 4.09
CA SER A 250 -9.46 9.08 4.99
C SER A 250 -9.36 10.43 5.65
N ASP A 251 -10.50 11.07 5.89
CA ASP A 251 -10.56 12.34 6.60
C ASP A 251 -11.26 12.14 7.97
N PRO A 252 -10.68 12.57 9.10
CA PRO A 252 -11.31 12.45 10.41
C PRO A 252 -12.64 13.21 10.56
N ASN A 253 -12.82 14.30 9.82
CA ASN A 253 -14.10 15.01 9.70
C ASN A 253 -15.08 14.26 8.83
N GLY A 254 -14.59 13.43 7.91
CA GLY A 254 -15.27 12.37 7.20
C GLY A 254 -15.02 12.38 5.70
N ASP A 255 -15.03 11.21 5.06
CA ASP A 255 -14.46 10.99 3.71
C ASP A 255 -15.00 11.90 2.60
N ASP A 256 -16.21 12.44 2.75
CA ASP A 256 -16.79 13.39 1.78
C ASP A 256 -16.06 14.75 1.79
N ASN A 257 -15.23 15.03 2.80
CA ASN A 257 -14.43 16.26 2.94
C ASN A 257 -13.14 16.24 2.10
N ILE A 258 -12.84 15.13 1.41
CA ILE A 258 -11.65 15.01 0.57
C ILE A 258 -11.91 15.72 -0.77
N LYS A 259 -11.15 16.77 -1.04
CA LYS A 259 -11.29 17.59 -2.25
C LYS A 259 -10.44 17.09 -3.40
N ASP A 260 -9.15 16.88 -3.15
CA ASP A 260 -8.19 16.49 -4.19
C ASP A 260 -7.08 15.60 -3.65
N VAL A 261 -6.60 14.70 -4.49
CA VAL A 261 -5.48 13.78 -4.21
C VAL A 261 -4.56 13.78 -5.41
N GLY A 262 -3.28 13.99 -5.15
CA GLY A 262 -2.29 14.09 -6.21
C GLY A 262 -0.90 13.73 -5.73
N PHE A 263 0.07 13.92 -6.62
CA PHE A 263 1.47 13.83 -6.27
C PHE A 263 2.30 14.85 -7.04
N VAL A 264 3.48 15.13 -6.51
CA VAL A 264 4.53 15.94 -7.11
C VAL A 264 5.78 15.06 -7.20
N SER A 265 6.49 15.13 -8.34
CA SER A 265 7.79 14.49 -8.49
C SER A 265 8.86 15.54 -8.72
N ASN A 266 10.08 15.26 -8.27
CA ASN A 266 11.26 16.02 -8.66
C ASN A 266 11.62 15.82 -10.14
N ASP A 267 11.17 14.74 -10.77
CA ASP A 267 11.44 14.40 -12.17
C ASP A 267 10.19 14.59 -13.04
N MET A 268 10.31 15.44 -14.07
CA MET A 268 9.22 15.73 -15.02
C MET A 268 8.85 14.53 -15.91
N ARG A 269 9.69 13.51 -15.99
CA ARG A 269 9.44 12.28 -16.76
C ARG A 269 8.35 11.42 -16.11
N VAL A 270 8.07 11.60 -14.82
CA VAL A 270 6.98 10.90 -14.13
C VAL A 270 5.65 11.57 -14.48
N SER A 271 4.86 10.91 -15.31
CA SER A 271 3.56 11.45 -15.74
C SER A 271 2.57 11.53 -14.57
N LYS A 272 1.83 12.64 -14.47
CA LYS A 272 0.70 12.76 -13.53
C LYS A 272 -0.40 11.72 -13.76
N THR A 273 -0.47 11.14 -14.96
CA THR A 273 -1.43 10.08 -15.30
C THR A 273 -1.10 8.73 -14.66
N SER A 274 0.08 8.59 -14.04
CA SER A 274 0.48 7.39 -13.32
C SER A 274 -0.37 7.14 -12.07
N LEU A 275 -0.99 8.18 -11.52
CA LEU A 275 -1.91 8.08 -10.39
C LEU A 275 -3.35 7.95 -10.90
N LYS A 276 -4.00 6.82 -10.63
CA LYS A 276 -5.36 6.49 -11.02
C LYS A 276 -6.27 6.41 -9.80
N ARG A 277 -7.46 7.00 -9.92
CA ARG A 277 -8.50 6.92 -8.89
C ARG A 277 -9.32 5.64 -9.09
N ASN A 278 -9.30 4.76 -8.11
CA ASN A 278 -10.12 3.54 -8.12
C ASN A 278 -11.47 3.79 -7.44
N THR A 279 -11.46 4.39 -6.25
CA THR A 279 -12.69 4.78 -5.53
C THR A 279 -12.57 6.19 -4.96
N ALA A 280 -13.52 6.63 -4.11
CA ALA A 280 -13.42 7.94 -3.48
C ALA A 280 -12.27 8.04 -2.47
N THR A 281 -11.89 6.93 -1.85
CA THR A 281 -10.87 6.87 -0.79
C THR A 281 -9.68 6.00 -1.17
N GLN A 282 -9.65 5.42 -2.38
CA GLN A 282 -8.58 4.54 -2.84
C GLN A 282 -8.01 4.99 -4.17
N TRP A 283 -6.68 5.04 -4.22
CA TRP A 283 -5.91 5.42 -5.39
C TRP A 283 -4.81 4.41 -5.65
N GLU A 284 -4.49 4.21 -6.92
CA GLU A 284 -3.43 3.31 -7.37
C GLU A 284 -2.43 4.10 -8.19
N PHE A 285 -1.16 3.97 -7.86
CA PHE A 285 -0.07 4.56 -8.62
C PHE A 285 0.65 3.45 -9.37
N THR A 286 0.66 3.54 -10.69
CA THR A 286 1.38 2.63 -11.57
C THR A 286 2.34 3.43 -12.44
N TRP A 287 3.63 3.12 -12.34
CA TRP A 287 4.66 3.79 -13.12
C TRP A 287 5.73 2.79 -13.55
N ILE A 288 6.23 2.97 -14.78
CA ILE A 288 7.29 2.19 -15.37
C ILE A 288 8.38 3.19 -15.81
N PRO A 289 9.56 3.21 -15.16
CA PRO A 289 10.69 3.99 -15.66
C PRO A 289 11.19 3.37 -16.97
N GLY A 290 11.36 4.19 -18.00
CA GLY A 290 12.01 3.73 -19.24
C GLY A 290 13.53 3.59 -19.07
N TYR A 291 14.19 2.94 -20.02
CA TYR A 291 15.65 2.71 -20.07
C TYR A 291 16.52 3.98 -20.23
N ASP A 292 15.90 5.15 -20.31
CA ASP A 292 16.60 6.44 -20.39
C ASP A 292 16.59 7.16 -19.03
N PHE A 293 16.18 6.48 -17.95
CA PHE A 293 16.03 7.10 -16.64
C PHE A 293 17.37 7.34 -15.95
N VAL A 294 18.25 6.36 -16.03
CA VAL A 294 19.62 6.42 -15.54
C VAL A 294 20.54 6.87 -16.67
N GLY A 295 21.38 7.88 -16.42
CA GLY A 295 22.35 8.32 -17.42
C GLY A 295 23.44 7.27 -17.64
N GLU A 296 24.00 7.17 -18.85
CA GLU A 296 25.01 6.15 -19.22
C GLU A 296 26.26 6.12 -18.30
N ALA A 297 26.52 7.17 -17.52
CA ALA A 297 27.65 7.26 -16.59
C ALA A 297 27.28 6.93 -15.13
N GLU A 298 26.00 6.83 -14.80
CA GLU A 298 25.48 6.60 -13.45
C GLU A 298 24.96 5.17 -13.34
N SER A 299 25.11 4.54 -12.18
CA SER A 299 24.58 3.19 -11.94
C SER A 299 23.18 3.19 -11.35
N SER A 300 22.70 4.34 -10.88
CA SER A 300 21.35 4.50 -10.34
C SER A 300 20.91 5.95 -10.31
N SER A 301 19.61 6.18 -10.46
CA SER A 301 18.97 7.50 -10.31
C SER A 301 18.01 7.50 -9.12
N LEU A 302 17.83 8.66 -8.47
CA LEU A 302 16.93 8.82 -7.33
C LEU A 302 15.78 9.77 -7.70
N VAL A 303 14.56 9.25 -7.64
CA VAL A 303 13.33 10.03 -7.87
C VAL A 303 12.57 10.19 -6.56
N GLU A 304 12.25 11.42 -6.21
CA GLU A 304 11.43 11.76 -5.04
C GLU A 304 9.99 11.99 -5.50
N LEU A 305 9.06 11.28 -4.87
CA LEU A 305 7.62 11.37 -5.09
C LEU A 305 6.94 11.84 -3.79
N ILE A 306 6.25 12.97 -3.83
CA ILE A 306 5.51 13.52 -2.70
C ILE A 306 4.02 13.43 -3.05
N PHE A 307 3.34 12.46 -2.43
CA PHE A 307 1.89 12.31 -2.52
C PHE A 307 1.22 13.26 -1.54
N TYR A 308 0.10 13.86 -1.94
CA TYR A 308 -0.65 14.78 -1.09
C TYR A 308 -2.15 14.55 -1.20
N VAL A 309 -2.84 14.90 -0.12
CA VAL A 309 -4.30 14.94 -0.04
C VAL A 309 -4.70 16.28 0.55
N ILE A 310 -5.70 16.90 -0.05
CA ILE A 310 -6.24 18.20 0.34
C ILE A 310 -7.73 18.02 0.67
N ASP A 311 -8.15 18.57 1.80
CA ASP A 311 -9.56 18.63 2.19
C ASP A 311 -10.29 19.85 1.60
N GLU A 312 -11.60 19.98 1.83
CA GLU A 312 -12.37 21.15 1.37
C GLU A 312 -11.93 22.46 2.07
N SER A 313 -11.41 22.36 3.29
CA SER A 313 -10.86 23.45 4.10
C SER A 313 -9.44 23.88 3.68
N ASN A 314 -8.84 23.21 2.71
CA ASN A 314 -7.45 23.34 2.23
C ASN A 314 -6.35 22.97 3.25
N LYS A 315 -6.64 22.17 4.27
CA LYS A 315 -5.58 21.46 5.00
C LYS A 315 -5.08 20.30 4.16
N ARG A 316 -3.78 20.06 4.27
CA ARG A 316 -3.08 19.06 3.47
C ARG A 316 -2.33 18.08 4.35
N SER A 317 -2.22 16.88 3.84
CA SER A 317 -1.37 15.82 4.36
C SER A 317 -0.48 15.33 3.23
N GLU A 318 0.78 15.02 3.54
CA GLU A 318 1.80 14.70 2.56
C GLU A 318 2.55 13.42 2.96
N ARG A 319 2.91 12.62 1.96
CA ARG A 319 3.71 11.40 2.12
C ARG A 319 4.80 11.38 1.06
N ALA A 320 6.04 11.45 1.49
CA ALA A 320 7.20 11.35 0.62
C ALA A 320 7.64 9.88 0.45
N LEU A 321 8.04 9.54 -0.77
CA LEU A 321 8.60 8.26 -1.18
C LEU A 321 9.80 8.52 -2.07
N ASN A 322 10.92 7.88 -1.75
CA ASN A 322 12.11 7.87 -2.59
C ASN A 322 12.15 6.57 -3.38
N VAL A 323 12.32 6.67 -4.69
CA VAL A 323 12.47 5.52 -5.58
C VAL A 323 13.87 5.56 -6.18
N LYS A 324 14.66 4.54 -5.89
CA LYS A 324 15.98 4.33 -6.48
C LYS A 324 15.82 3.43 -7.70
N ILE A 325 16.16 3.95 -8.86
CA ILE A 325 16.10 3.25 -10.15
C ILE A 325 17.50 2.75 -10.47
N MET A 326 17.65 1.46 -10.72
CA MET A 326 18.93 0.85 -11.10
C MET A 326 19.04 0.74 -12.62
N ASP A 327 20.21 1.08 -13.16
CA ASP A 327 20.52 0.93 -14.59
C ASP A 327 20.30 -0.51 -15.05
N THR A 328 19.52 -0.70 -16.12
CA THR A 328 19.26 -2.02 -16.68
C THR A 328 19.46 -2.01 -18.18
N GLU A 329 20.25 -2.96 -18.67
CA GLU A 329 20.50 -3.05 -20.12
C GLU A 329 19.21 -3.39 -20.88
N ASN A 330 18.85 -2.54 -21.85
CA ASN A 330 17.78 -2.83 -22.80
C ASN A 330 18.16 -4.02 -23.71
N LEU A 331 17.68 -5.21 -23.34
CA LEU A 331 17.96 -6.45 -24.07
C LEU A 331 17.39 -6.45 -25.49
N GLU A 332 16.27 -5.78 -25.73
CA GLU A 332 15.61 -5.76 -27.03
C GLU A 332 16.42 -4.94 -28.06
N GLN A 333 16.85 -3.74 -27.69
CA GLN A 333 17.74 -2.93 -28.54
C GLN A 333 19.10 -3.62 -28.75
N LYS A 334 19.64 -4.25 -27.72
CA LYS A 334 20.89 -5.02 -27.84
C LYS A 334 20.73 -6.18 -28.83
N ASP A 335 19.64 -6.92 -28.75
CA ASP A 335 19.33 -8.01 -29.68
C ASP A 335 19.13 -7.53 -31.11
N GLN A 336 18.44 -6.41 -31.32
CA GLN A 336 18.28 -5.79 -32.64
C GLN A 336 19.64 -5.42 -33.26
N ARG A 337 20.53 -4.82 -32.46
CA ARG A 337 21.90 -4.49 -32.89
C ARG A 337 22.70 -5.74 -33.25
N LEU A 338 22.61 -6.81 -32.44
CA LEU A 338 23.28 -8.09 -32.70
C LEU A 338 22.73 -8.77 -33.95
N TYR A 339 21.41 -8.78 -34.14
CA TYR A 339 20.77 -9.33 -35.33
C TYR A 339 21.17 -8.58 -36.60
N SER A 340 21.20 -7.24 -36.55
CA SER A 340 21.66 -6.41 -37.67
C SER A 340 23.09 -6.73 -38.07
N LYS A 341 23.99 -6.97 -37.09
CA LYS A 341 25.37 -7.42 -37.36
C LYS A 341 25.41 -8.82 -37.98
N TYR A 342 24.64 -9.76 -37.46
CA TYR A 342 24.52 -11.13 -38.00
C TYR A 342 24.05 -11.12 -39.46
N ARG A 343 22.97 -10.40 -39.74
CA ARG A 343 22.41 -10.26 -41.09
C ARG A 343 23.40 -9.59 -42.03
N SER A 344 23.98 -8.46 -41.64
CA SER A 344 24.98 -7.75 -42.46
C SER A 344 26.15 -8.65 -42.84
N MET A 345 26.59 -9.52 -41.94
CA MET A 345 27.72 -10.43 -42.17
C MET A 345 27.36 -11.54 -43.18
N LEU A 346 26.15 -12.10 -43.08
CA LEU A 346 25.67 -13.08 -44.05
C LEU A 346 25.43 -12.47 -45.43
N VAL A 347 24.92 -11.24 -45.50
CA VAL A 347 24.75 -10.50 -46.76
C VAL A 347 26.11 -10.30 -47.44
N GLN A 348 27.12 -9.79 -46.73
CA GLN A 348 28.47 -9.63 -47.28
C GLN A 348 29.07 -10.96 -47.79
N THR A 349 28.80 -12.05 -47.07
CA THR A 349 29.26 -13.39 -47.47
C THR A 349 28.54 -13.89 -48.71
N MET A 350 27.22 -13.69 -48.78
CA MET A 350 26.41 -14.02 -49.96
C MET A 350 26.88 -13.23 -51.19
N ASP A 351 27.10 -11.93 -51.04
CA ASP A 351 27.56 -11.04 -52.10
C ASP A 351 28.88 -11.54 -52.70
N LEU A 352 29.84 -11.86 -51.83
CA LEU A 352 31.13 -12.39 -52.29
C LEU A 352 31.00 -13.77 -52.96
N ILE A 353 30.14 -14.66 -52.46
CA ILE A 353 29.87 -15.97 -53.09
C ILE A 353 29.25 -15.79 -54.47
N ASP A 354 28.30 -14.85 -54.64
CA ASP A 354 27.69 -14.54 -55.92
C ASP A 354 28.72 -13.94 -56.90
N GLN A 355 29.60 -13.06 -56.43
CA GLN A 355 30.70 -12.52 -57.24
C GLN A 355 31.68 -13.63 -57.68
N LEU A 356 31.99 -14.57 -56.78
CA LEU A 356 32.84 -15.73 -57.09
C LEU A 356 32.16 -16.67 -58.10
N ASP A 357 30.85 -16.91 -57.99
CA ASP A 357 30.04 -17.69 -58.94
C ASP A 357 30.09 -17.08 -60.36
N GLU A 358 29.97 -15.75 -60.47
CA GLU A 358 30.09 -15.04 -61.74
C GLU A 358 31.50 -15.12 -62.32
N ASN A 359 32.52 -14.93 -61.49
CA ASN A 359 33.91 -15.05 -61.92
C ASN A 359 34.24 -16.51 -62.34
N GLN A 360 33.67 -17.51 -61.65
CA GLN A 360 33.81 -18.92 -62.04
C GLN A 360 33.19 -19.19 -63.42
N LYS A 361 32.00 -18.64 -63.71
CA LYS A 361 31.38 -18.72 -65.04
C LYS A 361 32.26 -18.05 -66.11
N ARG A 362 32.84 -16.88 -65.80
CA ARG A 362 33.77 -16.15 -66.66
C ARG A 362 35.02 -16.98 -66.97
N LEU A 363 35.69 -17.52 -65.95
CA LEU A 363 36.88 -18.37 -66.08
C LEU A 363 36.57 -19.66 -66.86
N ASN A 364 35.41 -20.30 -66.62
CA ASN A 364 34.98 -21.47 -67.39
C ASN A 364 34.76 -21.16 -68.88
N LYS A 365 34.19 -19.99 -69.20
CA LYS A 365 34.02 -19.53 -70.59
C LYS A 365 35.39 -19.31 -71.25
N GLN A 366 36.32 -18.66 -70.55
CA GLN A 366 37.70 -18.46 -71.02
C GLN A 366 38.44 -19.79 -71.21
N LEU A 367 38.29 -20.75 -70.30
CA LEU A 367 38.88 -22.08 -70.40
C LEU A 367 38.31 -22.87 -71.59
N ARG A 368 37.01 -22.79 -71.86
CA ARG A 368 36.38 -23.39 -73.05
C ARG A 368 36.88 -22.75 -74.34
N GLN A 369 37.04 -21.42 -74.37
CA GLN A 369 37.61 -20.69 -75.51
C GLN A 369 39.07 -21.08 -75.75
N ALA A 370 39.89 -21.15 -74.70
CA ALA A 370 41.29 -21.59 -74.77
C ALA A 370 41.44 -23.04 -75.27
N LYS A 371 40.57 -23.95 -74.81
CA LYS A 371 40.51 -25.35 -75.32
C LYS A 371 40.13 -25.41 -76.81
N LYS A 372 39.17 -24.59 -77.26
CA LYS A 372 38.76 -24.51 -78.68
C LYS A 372 39.83 -23.86 -79.57
N GLY A 373 40.54 -22.84 -79.05
CA GLY A 373 41.63 -22.15 -79.75
C GLY A 373 42.81 -23.07 -80.07
N LYS A 374 43.21 -23.94 -79.12
CA LYS A 374 44.23 -24.97 -79.39
C LYS A 374 43.81 -25.95 -80.50
N ARG A 375 42.53 -26.36 -80.54
CA ARG A 375 41.99 -27.26 -81.57
C ARG A 375 41.97 -26.64 -82.97
N LYS A 376 41.69 -25.33 -83.09
CA LYS A 376 41.74 -24.62 -84.37
C LYS A 376 43.19 -24.35 -84.84
N ARG A 377 44.12 -24.07 -83.91
CA ARG A 377 45.56 -23.95 -84.23
C ARG A 377 46.20 -25.27 -84.66
N SER A 378 45.82 -26.41 -84.07
CA SER A 378 46.35 -27.72 -84.50
C SER A 378 45.87 -28.14 -85.89
N ILE A 379 44.65 -27.77 -86.29
CA ILE A 379 44.13 -28.05 -87.64
C ILE A 379 44.80 -27.15 -88.68
N LEU A 380 45.01 -25.87 -88.37
CA LEU A 380 45.69 -24.93 -89.27
C LEU A 380 47.17 -25.28 -89.49
N ASN A 381 47.90 -25.73 -88.45
CA ASN A 381 49.28 -26.20 -88.61
C ASN A 381 49.36 -27.55 -89.35
N ALA A 382 48.37 -28.43 -89.21
CA ALA A 382 48.31 -29.67 -89.98
C ALA A 382 47.99 -29.42 -91.47
N SER A 383 47.19 -28.40 -91.80
CA SER A 383 46.89 -28.04 -93.19
C SER A 383 47.99 -27.22 -93.88
N LEU A 384 48.85 -26.52 -93.13
CA LEU A 384 50.01 -25.78 -93.68
C LEU A 384 51.30 -26.61 -93.76
N GLY A 385 51.33 -27.81 -93.18
CA GLY A 385 52.49 -28.71 -93.17
C GLY A 385 52.44 -29.89 -94.16
N ALA A 386 51.49 -29.93 -95.09
CA ALA A 386 51.23 -31.11 -95.94
C ALA A 386 51.31 -30.84 -97.46
N ILE A 387 52.14 -29.90 -97.92
CA ILE A 387 52.46 -29.77 -99.35
C ILE A 387 53.96 -29.53 -99.51
N THR A 388 54.72 -30.62 -99.63
CA THR A 388 55.77 -30.87 -100.65
C THR A 388 56.55 -32.13 -100.24
N GLY A 389 56.33 -33.22 -100.97
CA GLY A 389 57.04 -34.47 -100.80
C GLY A 389 56.73 -35.42 -101.95
N VAL A 390 57.08 -35.02 -103.18
CA VAL A 390 57.13 -35.95 -104.31
C VAL A 390 58.60 -36.13 -104.65
N SER A 391 59.19 -37.25 -104.24
CA SER A 391 60.48 -37.69 -104.77
C SER A 391 60.25 -38.47 -106.06
N PRO A 392 61.23 -38.49 -106.98
CA PRO A 392 61.42 -39.63 -107.83
C PRO A 392 62.68 -40.41 -107.41
N VAL A 393 62.48 -41.71 -107.52
CA VAL A 393 63.34 -42.84 -107.20
C VAL A 393 64.54 -42.92 -108.16
N PHE A 394 65.69 -43.24 -107.56
CA PHE A 394 66.96 -43.77 -108.06
C PHE A 394 67.09 -44.18 -109.54
N MET A 395 68.22 -43.77 -110.15
CA MET A 395 68.99 -44.58 -111.10
C MET A 395 70.49 -44.49 -110.80
N GLU A 396 71.18 -45.61 -111.03
CA GLU A 396 72.60 -45.89 -110.76
C GLU A 396 73.59 -45.30 -111.78
N ASN A 397 74.84 -45.26 -111.33
CA ASN A 397 76.13 -45.24 -112.05
C ASN A 397 76.82 -43.90 -112.38
N ASP A 398 77.91 -43.72 -111.62
CA ASP A 398 79.26 -43.35 -112.01
C ASP A 398 79.68 -41.88 -112.29
N SER A 399 80.76 -41.53 -111.57
CA SER A 399 81.78 -40.51 -111.84
C SER A 399 81.44 -39.00 -111.82
N LYS A 400 82.10 -38.34 -110.87
CA LYS A 400 82.78 -37.03 -110.90
C LYS A 400 82.09 -35.80 -111.53
N ASP A 401 81.98 -34.80 -110.65
CA ASP A 401 82.34 -33.39 -110.85
C ASP A 401 81.34 -32.36 -111.44
N TYR A 402 81.21 -31.30 -110.63
CA TYR A 402 80.85 -29.90 -110.90
C TYR A 402 79.39 -29.43 -111.13
N VAL A 403 78.94 -28.61 -110.16
CA VAL A 403 78.59 -27.17 -110.27
C VAL A 403 77.12 -26.72 -110.29
N THR A 404 76.80 -25.99 -109.21
CA THR A 404 75.89 -24.84 -108.98
C THR A 404 74.43 -24.90 -109.41
N GLY A 405 73.56 -24.80 -108.39
CA GLY A 405 72.29 -24.07 -108.46
C GLY A 405 72.25 -23.06 -107.31
N VAL A 406 72.51 -21.80 -107.62
CA VAL A 406 72.37 -20.65 -106.71
C VAL A 406 70.90 -20.53 -106.30
N GLY A 407 70.61 -20.63 -105.02
CA GLY A 407 69.28 -20.41 -104.45
C GLY A 407 69.41 -19.74 -103.10
N GLY A 408 69.13 -18.44 -103.05
CA GLY A 408 69.40 -17.57 -101.92
C GLY A 408 68.87 -18.10 -100.58
N THR A 409 69.75 -18.12 -99.60
CA THR A 409 69.37 -18.17 -98.19
C THR A 409 68.74 -16.82 -97.81
N ALA A 410 67.42 -16.71 -98.02
CA ALA A 410 66.63 -15.73 -97.28
C ALA A 410 66.50 -16.26 -95.84
N VAL A 411 67.50 -15.93 -95.02
CA VAL A 411 67.38 -16.00 -93.57
C VAL A 411 66.34 -14.95 -93.17
N MET A 412 65.08 -15.37 -93.06
CA MET A 412 64.04 -14.56 -92.44
C MET A 412 64.13 -14.74 -90.92
N THR A 413 65.25 -14.28 -90.34
CA THR A 413 65.34 -13.94 -88.92
C THR A 413 64.98 -12.48 -88.79
N LEU A 414 63.74 -12.21 -88.37
CA LEU A 414 63.33 -11.16 -87.41
C LEU A 414 61.80 -11.05 -87.45
N GLY A 415 61.18 -11.27 -86.29
CA GLY A 415 59.79 -10.87 -86.04
C GLY A 415 58.77 -11.96 -85.68
N THR A 416 59.18 -13.19 -85.31
CA THR A 416 58.23 -14.26 -84.91
C THR A 416 58.24 -14.59 -83.42
N LEU A 417 58.97 -13.86 -82.58
CA LEU A 417 59.03 -14.10 -81.14
C LEU A 417 58.22 -13.13 -80.26
N GLU A 418 57.68 -12.04 -80.81
CA GLU A 418 56.84 -11.10 -80.03
C GLU A 418 55.32 -11.27 -80.29
N ALA A 419 54.94 -12.02 -81.32
CA ALA A 419 53.53 -12.32 -81.63
C ALA A 419 53.02 -13.62 -80.98
N THR A 420 53.73 -14.18 -79.99
CA THR A 420 53.27 -15.33 -79.19
C THR A 420 52.78 -14.95 -77.80
N GLU A 421 53.09 -13.76 -77.28
CA GLU A 421 52.60 -13.30 -75.97
C GLU A 421 51.23 -12.60 -76.05
N VAL A 422 50.86 -12.10 -77.23
CA VAL A 422 49.54 -11.51 -77.44
C VAL A 422 48.60 -12.58 -78.01
N LEU A 423 47.97 -13.33 -77.11
CA LEU A 423 46.67 -14.03 -77.23
C LEU A 423 46.71 -15.45 -76.65
N GLY A 424 46.44 -15.49 -75.34
CA GLY A 424 45.89 -16.65 -74.64
C GLY A 424 46.58 -16.86 -73.31
N ARG A 425 46.00 -16.35 -72.21
CA ARG A 425 46.36 -16.75 -70.83
C ARG A 425 46.59 -18.26 -70.81
N SER A 426 47.68 -18.71 -70.17
CA SER A 426 48.04 -20.13 -70.19
C SER A 426 46.88 -20.93 -69.58
N LYS A 427 46.56 -22.09 -70.18
CA LYS A 427 45.46 -22.95 -69.70
C LYS A 427 45.64 -23.29 -68.22
N ASP A 428 46.89 -23.37 -67.78
CA ASP A 428 47.27 -23.76 -66.43
C ASP A 428 47.04 -22.60 -65.44
N ASP A 429 47.33 -21.34 -65.80
CA ASP A 429 46.98 -20.15 -65.00
C ASP A 429 45.45 -20.00 -64.83
N ILE A 430 44.67 -20.19 -65.90
CA ILE A 430 43.19 -20.17 -65.82
C ILE A 430 42.69 -21.31 -64.91
N MET A 431 43.33 -22.48 -64.96
CA MET A 431 42.95 -23.63 -64.13
C MET A 431 43.31 -23.42 -62.67
N GLU A 432 44.44 -22.80 -62.38
CA GLU A 432 44.87 -22.43 -61.02
C GLU A 432 43.93 -21.38 -60.42
N LYS A 433 43.63 -20.30 -61.15
CA LYS A 433 42.63 -19.30 -60.75
C LYS A 433 41.24 -19.90 -60.55
N LEU A 434 40.85 -20.87 -61.38
CA LEU A 434 39.57 -21.58 -61.23
C LEU A 434 39.55 -22.46 -59.97
N LYS A 435 40.63 -23.20 -59.69
CA LYS A 435 40.74 -24.03 -58.48
C LYS A 435 40.72 -23.14 -57.22
N LEU A 436 41.47 -22.04 -57.23
CA LEU A 436 41.52 -21.08 -56.13
C LEU A 436 40.16 -20.41 -55.89
N ASN A 437 39.43 -20.04 -56.96
CA ASN A 437 38.07 -19.52 -56.85
C ASN A 437 37.11 -20.54 -56.20
N ILE A 438 37.13 -21.79 -56.68
CA ILE A 438 36.30 -22.87 -56.14
C ILE A 438 36.62 -23.15 -54.66
N ASP A 439 37.90 -23.15 -54.29
CA ASP A 439 38.36 -23.39 -52.92
C ASP A 439 37.86 -22.30 -51.95
N ILE A 440 38.09 -21.02 -52.30
CA ILE A 440 37.62 -19.88 -51.49
C ILE A 440 36.09 -19.87 -51.41
N ARG A 441 35.38 -20.11 -52.52
CA ARG A 441 33.92 -20.19 -52.54
C ARG A 441 33.40 -21.29 -51.61
N ASN A 442 33.96 -22.49 -51.69
CA ASN A 442 33.52 -23.61 -50.85
C ASN A 442 33.82 -23.35 -49.37
N GLN A 443 34.96 -22.74 -49.06
CA GLN A 443 35.31 -22.36 -47.70
C GLN A 443 34.34 -21.29 -47.14
N LEU A 444 34.05 -20.24 -47.91
CA LEU A 444 33.10 -19.19 -47.53
C LEU A 444 31.68 -19.74 -47.36
N GLN A 445 31.25 -20.64 -48.23
CA GLN A 445 29.94 -21.30 -48.11
C GLN A 445 29.88 -22.14 -46.83
N ALA A 446 30.90 -22.96 -46.54
CA ALA A 446 30.93 -23.80 -45.35
C ALA A 446 30.95 -22.97 -44.05
N GLU A 447 31.78 -21.92 -43.99
CA GLU A 447 31.85 -21.03 -42.84
C GLU A 447 30.58 -20.18 -42.69
N GLY A 448 29.99 -19.72 -43.79
CA GLY A 448 28.72 -19.00 -43.81
C GLY A 448 27.53 -19.87 -43.37
N ASP A 449 27.46 -21.14 -43.81
CA ASP A 449 26.44 -22.10 -43.36
C ASP A 449 26.58 -22.43 -41.87
N GLN A 450 27.82 -22.62 -41.40
CA GLN A 450 28.09 -22.83 -39.97
C GLN A 450 27.68 -21.61 -39.15
N PHE A 451 28.04 -20.40 -39.60
CA PHE A 451 27.70 -19.15 -38.93
C PHE A 451 26.18 -18.92 -38.91
N ALA A 452 25.50 -19.20 -40.03
CA ALA A 452 24.04 -19.09 -40.12
C ALA A 452 23.36 -20.02 -39.10
N ARG A 453 23.81 -21.28 -39.00
CA ARG A 453 23.29 -22.28 -38.07
C ARG A 453 23.56 -21.95 -36.61
N GLN A 454 24.79 -21.56 -36.28
CA GLN A 454 25.23 -21.36 -34.90
C GLN A 454 24.62 -20.09 -34.28
N TYR A 455 24.23 -19.12 -35.09
CA TYR A 455 23.68 -17.84 -34.63
C TYR A 455 22.25 -17.61 -35.12
N ALA A 456 21.52 -18.69 -35.44
CA ALA A 456 20.11 -18.63 -35.79
C ALA A 456 19.25 -18.16 -34.60
N LEU A 457 19.61 -18.54 -33.37
CA LEU A 457 18.87 -18.20 -32.14
C LEU A 457 19.36 -16.88 -31.49
N LYS A 458 18.43 -16.09 -30.92
CA LYS A 458 18.73 -14.85 -30.16
C LYS A 458 19.74 -15.09 -29.03
N SER A 459 19.57 -16.17 -28.27
CA SER A 459 20.44 -16.52 -27.14
C SER A 459 21.88 -16.77 -27.57
N GLN A 460 22.10 -17.39 -28.74
CA GLN A 460 23.42 -17.69 -29.25
C GLN A 460 24.17 -16.44 -29.73
N ARG A 461 23.44 -15.44 -30.26
CA ARG A 461 24.02 -14.14 -30.65
C ARG A 461 24.53 -13.31 -29.47
N ARG A 462 24.03 -13.58 -28.26
CA ARG A 462 24.47 -12.91 -27.02
C ARG A 462 25.76 -13.48 -26.45
N ASP A 463 26.21 -14.64 -26.93
CA ASP A 463 27.42 -15.29 -26.44
C ASP A 463 28.69 -14.51 -26.87
N LYS A 464 29.74 -14.56 -26.05
CA LYS A 464 31.03 -13.88 -26.31
C LYS A 464 31.69 -14.39 -27.60
N ASN A 465 31.38 -15.62 -27.99
CA ASN A 465 31.88 -16.25 -29.21
C ASN A 465 31.36 -15.59 -30.49
N PHE A 466 30.23 -14.86 -30.44
CA PHE A 466 29.64 -14.22 -31.62
C PHE A 466 30.58 -13.24 -32.30
N TYR A 467 31.28 -12.40 -31.52
CA TYR A 467 32.23 -11.44 -32.05
C TYR A 467 33.49 -12.12 -32.63
N VAL A 468 33.95 -13.19 -31.99
CA VAL A 468 35.11 -13.96 -32.45
C VAL A 468 34.83 -14.62 -33.81
N ASP A 469 33.64 -15.22 -33.96
CA ASP A 469 33.24 -15.87 -35.20
C ASP A 469 32.93 -14.85 -36.32
N ILE A 470 32.41 -13.67 -35.98
CA ILE A 470 32.31 -12.53 -36.90
C ILE A 470 33.69 -12.16 -37.45
N ASP A 471 34.69 -12.02 -36.60
CA ASP A 471 36.03 -11.61 -37.02
C ASP A 471 36.73 -12.71 -37.82
N LYS A 472 36.48 -13.98 -37.48
CA LYS A 472 36.92 -15.13 -38.27
C LYS A 472 36.33 -15.11 -39.68
N LEU A 473 35.03 -14.86 -39.82
CA LEU A 473 34.39 -14.79 -41.13
C LEU A 473 34.90 -13.57 -41.93
N LYS A 474 35.05 -12.41 -41.28
CA LYS A 474 35.69 -11.22 -41.90
C LYS A 474 37.11 -11.50 -42.40
N ALA A 475 37.89 -12.32 -41.69
CA ALA A 475 39.23 -12.70 -42.13
C ALA A 475 39.18 -13.52 -43.42
N GLN A 476 38.18 -14.38 -43.62
CA GLN A 476 37.98 -15.08 -44.89
C GLN A 476 37.44 -14.16 -45.99
N LEU A 477 36.53 -13.25 -45.66
CA LEU A 477 36.05 -12.21 -46.59
C LEU A 477 37.15 -11.26 -47.06
N ASN A 478 38.27 -11.19 -46.34
CA ASN A 478 39.45 -10.39 -46.71
C ASN A 478 40.67 -11.26 -47.03
N ASN A 479 40.48 -12.52 -47.42
CA ASN A 479 41.58 -13.43 -47.71
C ASN A 479 42.48 -12.87 -48.82
N LYS A 480 43.79 -12.73 -48.52
CA LYS A 480 44.82 -12.18 -49.43
C LYS A 480 44.87 -12.90 -50.79
N LYS A 481 44.46 -14.17 -50.83
CA LYS A 481 44.38 -14.96 -52.07
C LYS A 481 43.35 -14.44 -53.07
N MET A 482 42.37 -13.63 -52.64
CA MET A 482 41.37 -13.04 -53.53
C MET A 482 41.92 -11.97 -54.48
N ILE A 483 43.05 -11.35 -54.13
CA ILE A 483 43.76 -10.39 -55.00
C ILE A 483 44.16 -11.06 -56.32
N LEU A 484 44.47 -12.36 -56.29
CA LEU A 484 44.86 -13.15 -57.47
C LEU A 484 43.69 -13.45 -58.42
N LEU A 485 42.44 -13.25 -57.99
CA LEU A 485 41.24 -13.57 -58.75
C LEU A 485 40.76 -12.44 -59.67
N GLU A 486 41.41 -11.26 -59.63
CA GLU A 486 41.05 -10.08 -60.43
C GLU A 486 39.52 -9.82 -60.39
N LEU A 487 38.98 -9.77 -59.16
CA LEU A 487 37.58 -9.48 -58.91
C LEU A 487 37.28 -8.01 -59.22
N ASP A 488 36.07 -7.73 -59.70
CA ASP A 488 35.65 -6.38 -60.08
C ASP A 488 35.29 -5.59 -58.81
N ALA A 489 36.01 -4.48 -58.57
CA ALA A 489 35.80 -3.65 -57.39
C ALA A 489 34.49 -2.83 -57.46
N GLY A 490 33.90 -2.66 -58.64
CA GLY A 490 32.61 -1.97 -58.85
C GLY A 490 31.42 -2.91 -58.95
N TRP A 491 31.57 -4.18 -58.56
CA TRP A 491 30.51 -5.17 -58.65
C TRP A 491 29.43 -4.92 -57.60
N GLU A 492 28.18 -4.80 -58.05
CA GLU A 492 27.00 -4.77 -57.20
C GLU A 492 26.20 -6.06 -57.40
N ASN A 493 25.66 -6.62 -56.30
CA ASN A 493 24.91 -7.87 -56.38
C ASN A 493 23.61 -7.65 -57.20
N PRO A 494 23.38 -8.40 -58.30
CA PRO A 494 22.14 -8.32 -59.07
C PRO A 494 20.91 -8.79 -58.26
N ASN A 495 21.11 -9.56 -57.19
CA ASN A 495 20.06 -10.00 -56.27
C ASN A 495 19.96 -9.04 -55.08
N LYS A 496 18.78 -8.49 -54.82
CA LYS A 496 18.54 -7.70 -53.60
C LYS A 496 18.80 -8.54 -52.34
N SER A 497 19.34 -7.90 -51.31
CA SER A 497 19.63 -8.46 -49.97
C SER A 497 18.37 -8.77 -49.14
N THR A 498 17.35 -9.35 -49.75
CA THR A 498 16.14 -9.79 -49.06
C THR A 498 16.38 -11.11 -48.31
N ASP A 499 15.70 -11.30 -47.19
CA ASP A 499 15.83 -12.50 -46.33
C ASP A 499 15.56 -13.82 -47.07
N LYS A 500 14.68 -13.79 -48.09
CA LYS A 500 14.41 -14.94 -48.97
C LYS A 500 15.64 -15.36 -49.76
N ASN A 501 16.46 -14.41 -50.21
CA ASN A 501 17.66 -14.68 -50.98
C ASN A 501 18.81 -15.15 -50.07
N ILE A 502 18.92 -14.58 -48.86
CA ILE A 502 19.86 -15.05 -47.84
C ILE A 502 19.53 -16.51 -47.48
N ARG A 503 18.26 -16.83 -47.22
CA ARG A 503 17.81 -18.20 -46.91
C ARG A 503 18.02 -19.19 -48.06
N LYS A 504 17.97 -18.72 -49.31
CA LYS A 504 18.27 -19.56 -50.49
C LYS A 504 19.75 -19.95 -50.55
N LYS A 505 20.64 -19.11 -50.04
CA LYS A 505 22.08 -19.33 -50.00
C LYS A 505 22.54 -20.02 -48.71
N PHE A 506 21.90 -19.71 -47.59
CA PHE A 506 22.14 -20.28 -46.27
C PHE A 506 20.83 -20.86 -45.73
N PRO A 507 20.56 -22.17 -45.91
CA PRO A 507 19.28 -22.79 -45.55
C PRO A 507 18.90 -22.66 -44.06
N ASP A 508 19.91 -22.59 -43.20
CA ASP A 508 19.78 -22.51 -41.74
C ASP A 508 19.63 -21.05 -41.23
N PHE A 509 19.56 -20.06 -42.13
CA PHE A 509 19.28 -18.67 -41.75
C PHE A 509 17.86 -18.52 -41.18
N ASN A 510 17.76 -17.88 -40.01
CA ASN A 510 16.50 -17.59 -39.34
C ASN A 510 16.40 -16.11 -38.95
N ASN A 511 15.23 -15.51 -39.14
CA ASN A 511 14.96 -14.11 -38.81
C ASN A 511 14.33 -13.91 -37.43
N GLU A 512 13.97 -14.97 -36.70
CA GLU A 512 13.46 -14.97 -35.31
C GLU A 512 12.74 -13.67 -34.84
N GLY A 513 11.63 -13.35 -35.49
CA GLY A 513 10.76 -12.25 -35.06
C GLY A 513 11.28 -10.84 -35.35
N PHE A 514 12.36 -10.70 -36.11
CA PHE A 514 12.72 -9.48 -36.82
C PHE A 514 12.25 -9.64 -38.27
N GLU A 515 10.95 -9.43 -38.51
CA GLU A 515 10.43 -9.30 -39.87
C GLU A 515 10.65 -7.86 -40.35
N GLU A 516 11.21 -7.69 -41.55
CA GLU A 516 11.24 -6.40 -42.28
C GLU A 516 9.86 -6.08 -42.88
#